data_AF-A0A5C9E4Q6-F1
#
_entry.id   AF-A0A5C9E4Q6-F1
#
_cell.length_a   1.000
_cell.length_b   1.000
_cell.length_c   1.000
_cell.angle_alpha   90.00
_cell.angle_beta   90.00
_cell.angle_gamma   90.00
#
_symmetry.space_group_name_H-M   'P 1'
#
loop_
_entity.id
_entity.type
_entity.pdbx_description
1 polymer ?
#
loop_
_entity_poly.entity_id
_entity_poly.type
_entity_poly.pdbx_seq_one_letter_code
_entity_poly.pdbx_strand_id
1 'polypeptide(L)' 'MSEIKRIVCPECGEKNKNKLHEEPDKSEVLYYSMQGTPVYKKRMKCGSCGHIFEK' A
#
# COMPACT_ATOMS: atom_id res chain seq x y z
N MET A 1 -20.42 -3.63 13.73
CA MET A 1 -19.64 -2.38 13.56
C MET A 1 -18.36 -2.74 12.83
N SER A 2 -18.27 -2.45 11.54
CA SER A 2 -17.07 -2.75 10.75
C SER A 2 -15.97 -1.77 11.16
N GLU A 3 -14.94 -2.25 11.85
CA GLU A 3 -13.78 -1.45 12.22
C GLU A 3 -13.12 -0.91 10.95
N ILE A 4 -13.33 0.37 10.65
CA ILE A 4 -12.59 1.06 9.61
C ILE A 4 -11.17 1.21 10.17
N LYS A 5 -10.31 0.20 9.95
CA LYS A 5 -8.89 0.27 10.26
C LYS A 5 -8.33 1.52 9.59
N ARG A 6 -8.09 2.55 10.40
CA ARG A 6 -7.43 3.78 9.93
C ARG A 6 -6.01 3.36 9.60
N ILE A 7 -5.63 3.50 8.34
CA ILE A 7 -4.25 3.22 7.91
C ILE A 7 -3.38 4.27 8.61
N VAL A 8 -2.46 3.81 9.43
CA VAL A 8 -1.50 4.64 10.16
C VAL A 8 -0.11 4.19 9.75
N CYS A 9 0.76 5.14 9.41
CA CYS A 9 2.15 4.82 9.14
C CYS A 9 2.81 4.30 10.44
N PRO A 10 3.40 3.10 10.45
CA PRO A 10 4.01 2.52 11.64
C PRO A 10 5.28 3.26 12.09
N GLU A 11 5.95 3.97 11.18
CA GLU A 11 7.20 4.66 11.48
C GLU A 11 7.00 6.07 12.05
N CYS A 12 6.16 6.91 11.41
CA CYS A 12 5.94 8.30 11.83
C CYS A 12 4.58 8.56 12.48
N GLY A 13 3.70 7.57 12.53
CA GLY A 13 2.35 7.72 13.09
C GLY A 13 1.39 8.55 12.23
N GLU A 14 1.74 8.87 10.98
CA GLU A 14 0.89 9.65 10.07
C GLU A 14 -0.43 8.91 9.79
N LYS A 15 -1.54 9.62 9.98
CA LYS A 15 -2.92 9.09 9.85
C LYS A 15 -3.67 9.71 8.67
N ASN A 16 -3.06 10.71 8.03
CA ASN A 16 -3.67 11.41 6.92
C ASN A 16 -3.67 10.51 5.68
N LYS A 17 -4.86 10.02 5.29
CA LYS A 17 -5.05 9.20 4.10
C LYS A 17 -4.51 9.84 2.82
N ASN A 18 -4.54 11.17 2.71
CA ASN A 18 -4.06 11.86 1.51
C ASN A 18 -2.54 11.77 1.34
N LYS A 19 -1.82 11.49 2.44
CA LYS A 19 -0.37 11.25 2.43
C LYS A 19 -0.01 9.76 2.40
N LEU A 20 -0.98 8.86 2.41
CA LEU A 20 -0.74 7.42 2.37
C LEU A 20 -1.08 6.93 0.97
N HIS A 21 -0.06 6.78 0.13
CA HIS A 21 -0.21 6.41 -1.27
C HIS A 21 -0.13 4.89 -1.42
N GLU A 22 -1.06 4.31 -2.16
CA GLU A 22 -1.00 2.89 -2.54
C GLU A 22 -0.21 2.76 -3.85
N GLU A 23 0.87 1.98 -3.85
CA GLU A 23 1.71 1.73 -5.02
C GLU A 23 1.85 0.21 -5.26
N PRO A 24 1.96 -0.24 -6.51
CA PRO A 24 2.27 -1.63 -6.81
C PRO A 24 3.75 -1.94 -6.50
N ASP A 25 4.00 -3.04 -5.80
CA ASP A 25 5.33 -3.61 -5.62
C ASP A 25 5.72 -4.43 -6.84
N LYS A 26 6.55 -3.84 -7.70
CA LYS A 26 7.03 -4.52 -8.91
C LYS A 26 7.96 -5.70 -8.62
N SER A 27 8.38 -5.89 -7.38
CA SER A 27 9.26 -6.99 -6.95
C SER A 27 8.47 -8.30 -6.78
N GLU A 28 7.19 -8.23 -6.46
CA GLU A 28 6.33 -9.40 -6.22
C GLU A 28 5.14 -9.42 -7.21
N VAL A 29 5.21 -10.32 -8.19
CA VAL A 29 4.09 -10.63 -9.09
C VAL A 29 3.21 -11.66 -8.40
N LEU A 30 1.96 -11.29 -8.09
CA LEU A 30 0.99 -12.19 -7.46
C LEU A 30 0.47 -13.22 -8.47
N TYR A 31 0.06 -12.74 -9.65
CA TYR A 31 -0.43 -13.58 -10.74
C TYR A 31 -0.40 -12.79 -12.05
N TYR A 32 -0.57 -13.49 -13.17
CA TYR A 32 -0.82 -12.88 -14.47
C TYR A 32 -2.32 -12.85 -14.73
N SER A 33 -2.84 -11.70 -15.15
CA SER A 33 -4.24 -11.60 -15.58
C SER A 33 -4.48 -12.47 -16.82
N MET A 34 -5.75 -12.73 -17.14
CA MET A 34 -6.14 -13.49 -18.36
C MET A 34 -5.67 -12.82 -19.67
N GLN A 35 -5.30 -11.54 -19.63
CA GLN A 35 -4.76 -10.76 -20.75
C GLN A 35 -3.21 -10.76 -20.77
N GLY A 36 -2.57 -11.51 -19.88
CA GLY A 36 -1.12 -11.60 -19.77
C GLY A 36 -0.46 -10.44 -19.02
N THR A 37 -1.22 -9.52 -18.42
CA THR A 37 -0.65 -8.41 -17.66
C THR A 37 -0.26 -8.85 -16.24
N PRO A 38 0.97 -8.58 -15.77
CA PRO A 38 1.39 -8.93 -14.43
C PRO A 38 0.62 -8.10 -13.40
N VAL A 39 0.00 -8.79 -12.43
CA VAL A 39 -0.65 -8.17 -11.28
C VAL A 39 0.31 -8.21 -10.11
N TYR A 40 0.71 -7.02 -9.68
CA TYR A 40 1.66 -6.82 -8.59
C TYR A 40 0.95 -6.75 -7.24
N LYS A 41 1.65 -7.15 -6.19
CA LYS A 41 1.21 -6.88 -4.81
C LYS A 41 1.12 -5.38 -4.56
N LYS A 42 0.19 -4.94 -3.74
CA LYS A 42 0.04 -3.52 -3.39
C LYS A 42 0.73 -3.25 -2.05
N ARG A 43 1.44 -2.14 -1.96
CA ARG A 43 2.07 -1.63 -0.74
C ARG A 43 1.66 -0.18 -0.50
N MET A 44 1.67 0.23 0.76
CA MET A 44 1.40 1.59 1.17
C MET A 44 2.71 2.33 1.36
N LYS A 45 2.81 3.53 0.81
CA LYS A 45 3.92 4.45 0.98
C LYS A 45 3.46 5.70 1.71
N CYS A 46 4.13 6.01 2.81
CA CYS A 46 3.92 7.26 3.53
C CYS A 46 4.62 8.41 2.79
N GLY A 47 3.86 9.40 2.33
CA GLY A 47 4.36 10.63 1.73
C GLY A 47 5.00 11.60 2.72
N SER A 48 4.88 11.35 4.04
CA SER A 48 5.51 12.20 5.06
C SER A 48 6.94 11.76 5.41
N CYS A 49 7.15 10.47 5.63
CA CYS A 49 8.47 9.93 6.01
C CYS A 49 9.09 9.00 4.96
N GLY A 50 8.36 8.64 3.90
CA GLY A 50 8.82 7.70 2.87
C GLY A 50 8.67 6.22 3.22
N HIS A 51 8.21 5.89 4.44
CA HIS A 51 8.07 4.49 4.87
C HIS A 51 7.16 3.69 3.96
N ILE A 52 7.59 2.49 3.59
CA ILE A 52 6.83 1.56 2.77
C ILE A 52 6.42 0.38 3.65
N PHE A 53 5.11 0.11 3.72
CA PHE A 53 4.54 -0.94 4.55
C PHE A 53 3.37 -1.63 3.87
N GLU A 54 3.08 -2.85 4.29
CA GLU A 54 1.99 -3.66 3.75
C GLU A 54 0.67 -3.33 4.48
N LYS A 55 -0.46 -3.52 3.80
CA LYS A 55 -1.81 -3.28 4.34
C LYS A 55 -2.44 -4.57 4.84
#